data_AF-A0A6C0LUS3-F1
#
_entry.id   AF-A0A6C0LUS3-F1
#
_cell.length_a   1.000
_cell.length_b   1.000
_cell.length_c   1.000
_cell.angle_alpha   90.00
_cell.angle_beta   90.00
_cell.angle_gamma   90.00
#
_symmetry.space_group_name_H-M   'P 1'
#
loop_
_entity.id
_entity.type
_entity.pdbx_description
1 polymer ?
#
loop_
_entity_poly.entity_id
_entity_poly.type
_entity_poly.pdbx_seq_one_letter_code
_entity_poly.pdbx_strand_id
1 'polypeptide(L)'
;MVNNCFLCLQICRTRRCKTCSLVSHTTCWVNFKNKSEVSYNCPQCRTLLDTKLHNTRSNRLDEKSLIYVISKCIELNIAATNLFMKLEQTIKLYTIISDNTWFLESNQKFNEVAKRKLLSLIHENNNWYEGVQLYERIWNQ
;
A
#
# COMPACT_ATOMS: atom_id res chain seq x y z
N MET A 1 31.94 12.48 14.37
CA MET A 1 31.03 12.68 13.22
C MET A 1 29.75 13.32 13.71
N VAL A 2 29.38 14.48 13.16
CA VAL A 2 28.14 15.17 13.53
C VAL A 2 27.00 14.55 12.73
N ASN A 3 25.98 14.03 13.42
CA ASN A 3 24.80 13.49 12.74
C ASN A 3 23.94 14.67 12.29
N ASN A 4 23.88 14.91 10.99
CA ASN A 4 22.98 15.91 10.42
C ASN A 4 21.62 15.29 10.14
N CYS A 5 20.56 16.08 10.30
CA CYS A 5 19.20 15.72 9.94
C CYS A 5 19.14 15.49 8.43
N PHE A 6 18.64 14.34 7.99
CA PHE A 6 18.48 14.04 6.57
C PHE A 6 17.56 15.03 5.84
N LEU A 7 16.58 15.62 6.54
CA LEU A 7 15.55 16.48 5.94
C LEU A 7 15.94 17.95 5.85
N CYS A 8 16.71 18.48 6.82
CA CYS A 8 17.07 19.90 6.87
C CYS A 8 18.58 20.15 6.93
N LEU A 9 19.40 19.09 6.95
CA LEU A 9 20.86 19.12 6.98
C LEU A 9 21.48 19.77 8.24
N GLN A 10 20.67 20.22 9.20
CA GLN A 10 21.13 20.76 10.48
C GLN A 10 21.48 19.67 11.50
N ILE A 11 22.30 20.00 12.50
CA ILE A 11 22.74 19.08 13.55
C ILE A 11 21.55 18.45 14.27
N CYS A 12 21.51 17.12 14.32
CA CYS A 12 20.42 16.35 14.91
C CYS A 12 20.94 15.34 15.94
N ARG A 13 20.41 15.43 17.17
CA ARG A 13 20.87 14.61 18.32
C ARG A 13 19.88 13.53 18.75
N THR A 14 18.67 13.48 18.20
CA THR A 14 17.52 12.98 18.96
C THR A 14 16.80 11.75 18.41
N ARG A 15 16.77 11.48 17.10
CA ARG A 15 16.08 10.27 16.58
C ARG A 15 16.78 9.62 15.41
N ARG A 16 17.06 8.33 15.56
CA ARG A 16 17.58 7.45 14.49
C ARG A 16 16.49 6.51 14.02
N CYS A 17 16.44 6.28 12.72
CA CYS A 17 15.64 5.21 12.14
C CYS A 17 16.13 3.85 12.63
N LYS A 18 15.22 2.97 13.08
CA LYS A 18 15.58 1.61 13.51
C LYS A 18 16.14 0.70 12.40
N THR A 19 15.80 0.97 11.13
CA THR A 19 16.16 0.12 10.00
C THR A 19 17.49 0.52 9.35
N CYS A 20 17.71 1.82 9.15
CA CYS A 20 18.82 2.33 8.35
C CYS A 20 19.62 3.42 9.08
N SER A 21 19.37 3.61 10.37
CA SER A 21 20.10 4.53 11.25
C SER A 21 20.11 6.02 10.83
N LEU A 22 19.37 6.40 9.77
CA LEU A 22 19.20 7.79 9.34
C LEU A 22 18.65 8.65 10.48
N VAL A 23 19.18 9.88 10.60
CA VAL A 23 18.88 10.78 11.71
C VAL A 23 17.97 11.91 11.23
N SER A 24 16.93 12.25 11.99
CA SER A 24 16.03 13.36 11.67
C SER A 24 15.44 14.01 12.93
N HIS A 25 15.22 15.33 12.91
CA HIS A 25 14.48 15.98 13.99
C HIS A 25 13.02 15.51 14.02
N THR A 26 12.45 15.41 15.22
CA THR A 26 11.03 15.07 15.39
C THR A 26 10.10 16.06 14.68
N THR A 27 10.45 17.35 14.68
CA THR A 27 9.67 18.41 14.00
C THR A 27 9.76 18.27 12.48
N CYS A 28 10.97 18.13 11.92
CA CYS A 28 11.15 17.86 10.50
C CYS A 28 10.40 16.59 10.05
N TRP A 29 10.38 15.56 10.91
CA TRP A 29 9.64 14.33 10.69
C TRP A 29 8.13 14.54 10.59
N VAL A 30 7.54 15.23 11.58
CA VAL A 30 6.09 15.50 11.62
C VAL A 30 5.68 16.38 10.44
N ASN A 31 6.48 17.40 10.11
CA ASN A 31 6.22 18.31 8.99
C ASN A 31 6.27 17.59 7.64
N PHE A 32 7.25 16.71 7.44
CA PHE A 32 7.32 15.89 6.22
C PHE A 32 6.11 14.95 6.08
N LYS A 33 5.61 14.41 7.20
CA LYS A 33 4.53 13.40 7.21
C LYS A 33 3.13 14.00 7.00
N ASN A 34 2.93 15.30 7.20
CA ASN A 34 1.60 15.93 7.24
C ASN A 34 0.59 15.19 8.15
N LYS A 35 1.07 14.45 9.17
CA LYS A 35 0.26 13.66 10.11
C LYS A 35 0.95 13.53 11.48
N SER A 36 0.15 13.41 12.53
CA SER A 36 0.53 13.40 13.97
C SER A 36 1.18 12.11 14.48
N GLU A 37 1.29 11.05 13.67
CA GLU A 37 1.81 9.77 14.15
C GLU A 37 3.35 9.72 14.16
N VAL A 38 3.89 9.41 15.33
CA VAL A 38 5.32 9.22 15.59
C VAL A 38 5.74 7.80 15.18
N SER A 39 6.32 7.63 13.98
CA SER A 39 6.99 6.37 13.58
C SER A 39 8.48 6.45 13.88
N TYR A 40 9.10 5.31 14.20
CA TYR A 40 10.55 5.18 14.43
C TYR A 40 11.35 4.84 13.15
N ASN A 41 10.70 4.76 11.98
CA ASN A 41 11.34 4.39 10.72
C ASN A 41 11.36 5.61 9.77
N CYS A 42 12.49 5.88 9.09
CA CYS A 42 12.62 7.04 8.18
C CYS A 42 11.71 6.90 6.94
N PRO A 43 11.52 7.93 6.09
CA PRO A 43 10.54 7.86 5.02
C PRO A 43 10.91 6.76 4.03
N GLN A 44 12.19 6.68 3.66
CA GLN A 44 12.68 5.67 2.75
C GLN A 44 12.58 4.25 3.33
N CYS A 45 12.93 4.05 4.60
CA CYS A 45 12.87 2.74 5.26
C CYS A 45 11.44 2.32 5.61
N ARG A 46 10.51 3.28 5.76
CA ARG A 46 9.07 3.03 5.88
C ARG A 46 8.45 2.73 4.52
N THR A 47 8.73 3.51 3.47
CA THR A 47 8.35 3.17 2.09
C THR A 47 8.87 1.80 1.73
N LEU A 48 10.09 1.44 2.16
CA LEU A 48 10.64 0.09 1.99
C LEU A 48 9.87 -0.99 2.74
N LEU A 49 9.31 -0.71 3.92
CA LEU A 49 8.44 -1.63 4.66
C LEU A 49 7.04 -1.73 4.05
N ASP A 50 6.50 -0.60 3.61
CA ASP A 50 5.27 -0.51 2.83
C ASP A 50 5.45 -1.21 1.46
N THR A 51 6.67 -1.26 0.93
CA THR A 51 7.01 -2.11 -0.23
C THR A 51 7.49 -3.51 0.14
N LYS A 52 7.80 -3.83 1.40
CA LYS A 52 7.99 -5.23 1.84
C LYS A 52 6.64 -5.93 1.98
N LEU A 53 5.58 -5.19 2.29
CA LEU A 53 4.20 -5.58 2.00
C LEU A 53 3.99 -5.87 0.49
N HIS A 54 4.74 -5.21 -0.40
CA HIS A 54 4.72 -5.48 -1.85
C HIS A 54 5.59 -6.66 -2.32
N ASN A 55 6.56 -7.12 -1.54
CA ASN A 55 7.53 -8.14 -1.96
C ASN A 55 7.35 -9.49 -1.26
N THR A 56 6.26 -9.71 -0.55
CA THR A 56 5.82 -11.07 -0.21
C THR A 56 5.28 -11.76 -1.46
N ARG A 57 6.17 -12.11 -2.39
CA ARG A 57 5.98 -13.34 -3.18
C ARG A 57 5.78 -14.47 -2.15
N SER A 58 4.57 -14.98 -2.07
CA SER A 58 4.19 -16.16 -1.28
C SER A 58 4.30 -16.01 0.25
N ASN A 59 3.43 -15.22 0.85
CA ASN A 59 2.95 -15.54 2.20
C ASN A 59 1.43 -15.42 2.18
N ARG A 60 0.75 -16.56 2.11
CA ARG A 60 -0.68 -16.66 2.37
C ARG A 60 -0.94 -15.93 3.68
N LEU A 61 -1.55 -14.76 3.62
CA LEU A 61 -1.82 -13.96 4.81
C LEU A 61 -2.88 -14.70 5.62
N ASP A 62 -2.80 -14.65 6.95
CA ASP A 62 -3.95 -15.04 7.74
C ASP A 62 -5.11 -14.06 7.46
N GLU A 63 -6.34 -14.52 7.69
CA GLU A 63 -7.54 -13.76 7.34
C GLU A 63 -7.56 -12.35 7.95
N LYS A 64 -7.12 -12.20 9.20
CA LYS A 64 -7.13 -10.91 9.89
C LYS A 64 -6.13 -9.95 9.27
N SER A 65 -4.92 -10.43 8.97
CA SER A 65 -3.91 -9.63 8.28
C SER A 65 -4.36 -9.24 6.88
N LEU A 66 -4.99 -10.15 6.14
CA LEU A 66 -5.49 -9.88 4.80
C LEU A 66 -6.59 -8.82 4.80
N ILE A 67 -7.57 -8.91 5.72
CA ILE A 67 -8.64 -7.92 5.87
C ILE A 67 -8.04 -6.53 6.19
N TYR A 68 -7.04 -6.48 7.08
CA TYR A 68 -6.37 -5.23 7.42
C TYR A 68 -5.71 -4.60 6.18
N VAL A 69 -4.97 -5.40 5.40
CA VAL A 69 -4.28 -4.93 4.20
C VAL A 69 -5.27 -4.46 3.14
N ILE A 70 -6.33 -5.23 2.86
CA ILE A 70 -7.40 -4.87 1.91
C ILE A 70 -8.03 -3.53 2.32
N SER A 71 -8.35 -3.37 3.61
CA SER A 71 -8.95 -2.16 4.16
C SER A 71 -8.02 -0.95 3.98
N LYS A 72 -6.71 -1.11 4.19
CA LYS A 72 -5.72 -0.04 3.98
C LYS A 72 -5.58 0.33 2.51
N CYS A 73 -5.59 -0.64 1.60
CA CYS A 73 -5.60 -0.36 0.16
C CYS A 73 -6.84 0.43 -0.27
N ILE A 74 -8.01 0.10 0.28
CA ILE A 74 -9.26 0.83 0.01
C ILE A 74 -9.18 2.27 0.55
N GLU A 75 -8.71 2.47 1.79
CA GLU A 75 -8.52 3.81 2.36
C GLU A 75 -7.58 4.67 1.48
N LEU A 76 -6.48 4.10 0.99
CA LEU A 76 -5.53 4.79 0.11
C LEU A 76 -6.14 5.10 -1.27
N ASN A 77 -6.98 4.19 -1.80
CA ASN A 77 -7.69 4.42 -3.06
C ASN A 77 -8.71 5.56 -2.94
N ILE A 78 -9.44 5.63 -1.81
CA ILE A 78 -10.37 6.73 -1.51
C ILE A 78 -9.62 8.06 -1.38
N ALA A 79 -8.45 8.06 -0.74
CA ALA A 79 -7.62 9.25 -0.57
C ALA A 79 -6.85 9.69 -1.83
N ALA A 80 -6.86 8.88 -2.90
CA ALA A 80 -6.14 9.19 -4.12
C ALA A 80 -6.78 10.38 -4.86
N THR A 81 -5.95 11.39 -5.16
CA THR A 81 -6.38 12.69 -5.68
C THR A 81 -6.55 12.73 -7.19
N ASN A 82 -6.05 11.72 -7.91
CA ASN A 82 -6.17 11.62 -9.36
C ASN A 82 -6.40 10.17 -9.83
N LEU A 83 -6.84 10.03 -11.08
CA LEU A 83 -7.19 8.75 -11.68
C LEU A 83 -6.00 7.79 -11.75
N PHE A 84 -4.81 8.27 -12.12
CA PHE A 84 -3.62 7.44 -12.19
C PHE A 84 -3.31 6.77 -10.85
N MET A 85 -3.31 7.54 -9.76
CA MET A 85 -3.12 7.01 -8.41
C MET A 85 -4.24 6.06 -8.00
N LYS A 86 -5.49 6.33 -8.38
CA LYS A 86 -6.60 5.39 -8.13
C LYS A 86 -6.38 4.06 -8.82
N LEU A 87 -6.03 4.07 -10.11
CA LEU A 87 -5.76 2.85 -10.87
C LEU A 87 -4.55 2.09 -10.32
N GLU A 88 -3.49 2.79 -9.93
CA GLU A 88 -2.34 2.19 -9.27
C GLU A 88 -2.75 1.48 -7.96
N GLN A 89 -3.51 2.13 -7.08
CA GLN A 89 -3.99 1.51 -5.83
C GLN A 89 -4.96 0.35 -6.10
N THR A 90 -5.77 0.43 -7.15
CA THR A 90 -6.62 -0.67 -7.61
C THR A 90 -5.77 -1.87 -8.03
N ILE A 91 -4.74 -1.70 -8.85
CA ILE A 91 -3.82 -2.80 -9.22
C ILE A 91 -3.26 -3.48 -7.97
N LYS A 92 -2.81 -2.68 -7.00
CA LYS A 92 -2.23 -3.19 -5.75
C LYS A 92 -3.22 -4.05 -4.97
N LEU A 93 -4.45 -3.53 -4.78
CA LEU A 93 -5.52 -4.26 -4.10
C LEU A 93 -5.83 -5.60 -4.78
N TYR A 94 -6.06 -5.60 -6.09
CA TYR A 94 -6.44 -6.82 -6.80
C TYR A 94 -5.28 -7.80 -6.96
N THR A 95 -4.03 -7.34 -6.96
CA THR A 95 -2.86 -8.23 -6.89
C THR A 95 -2.84 -8.99 -5.55
N ILE A 96 -3.09 -8.31 -4.44
CA ILE A 96 -3.16 -8.95 -3.10
C ILE A 96 -4.29 -9.98 -3.03
N ILE A 97 -5.45 -9.65 -3.63
CA ILE A 97 -6.58 -10.57 -3.76
C ILE A 97 -6.19 -11.78 -4.61
N SER A 98 -5.53 -11.56 -5.74
CA SER A 98 -5.06 -12.62 -6.63
C SER A 98 -4.07 -13.58 -5.96
N ASP A 99 -3.23 -13.08 -5.06
CA ASP A 99 -2.29 -13.91 -4.31
C ASP A 99 -2.99 -14.68 -3.15
N ASN A 100 -4.24 -14.33 -2.83
CA ASN A 100 -5.01 -14.88 -1.71
C ASN A 100 -6.45 -15.25 -2.13
N THR A 101 -6.63 -15.90 -3.28
CA THR A 101 -7.96 -16.25 -3.83
C THR A 101 -8.84 -17.07 -2.88
N TRP A 102 -8.25 -17.88 -2.00
CA TRP A 102 -8.94 -18.61 -0.93
C TRP A 102 -9.86 -17.71 -0.06
N PHE A 103 -9.51 -16.43 0.07
CA PHE A 103 -10.32 -15.46 0.81
C PHE A 103 -11.63 -15.15 0.09
N LEU A 104 -11.62 -15.11 -1.25
CA LEU A 104 -12.82 -14.90 -2.07
C LEU A 104 -13.78 -16.08 -1.95
N GLU A 105 -13.24 -17.31 -1.96
CA GLU A 105 -14.02 -18.54 -1.78
C GLU A 105 -14.78 -18.54 -0.46
N SER A 106 -14.10 -18.07 0.60
CA SER A 106 -14.65 -17.96 1.96
C SER A 106 -15.61 -16.78 2.14
N ASN A 107 -15.54 -15.75 1.26
CA ASN A 107 -16.25 -14.48 1.40
C ASN A 107 -17.03 -14.10 0.11
N GLN A 108 -18.04 -14.88 -0.23
CA GLN A 108 -18.79 -14.74 -1.50
C GLN A 108 -19.41 -13.35 -1.73
N LYS A 109 -19.94 -12.69 -0.69
CA LYS A 109 -20.48 -11.32 -0.84
C LYS A 109 -19.40 -10.32 -1.26
N PHE A 110 -18.21 -10.44 -0.66
CA PHE A 110 -17.08 -9.60 -1.01
C PHE A 110 -16.60 -9.92 -2.44
N ASN A 111 -16.53 -11.20 -2.79
CA ASN A 111 -16.19 -11.67 -4.12
C ASN A 111 -17.04 -11.02 -5.22
N GLU A 112 -18.37 -11.08 -5.09
CA GLU A 112 -19.31 -10.48 -6.04
C GLU A 112 -19.20 -8.95 -6.15
N VAL A 113 -18.86 -8.28 -5.04
CA VAL A 113 -18.65 -6.82 -5.05
C VAL A 113 -17.34 -6.47 -5.73
N ALA A 114 -16.25 -7.17 -5.39
CA ALA A 114 -14.93 -6.96 -5.98
C ALA A 114 -14.99 -7.21 -7.50
N LYS A 115 -15.56 -8.34 -7.93
CA LYS A 115 -15.71 -8.69 -9.34
C LYS A 115 -16.43 -7.61 -10.14
N ARG A 116 -17.61 -7.17 -9.67
CA ARG A 116 -18.39 -6.10 -10.32
C ARG A 116 -17.64 -4.77 -10.36
N LYS A 117 -16.95 -4.41 -9.29
CA LYS A 117 -16.20 -3.15 -9.22
C LYS A 117 -15.03 -3.13 -10.20
N LEU A 118 -14.30 -4.24 -10.33
CA LEU A 118 -13.22 -4.32 -11.32
C LEU A 118 -13.75 -4.21 -12.74
N LEU A 119 -14.84 -4.92 -13.08
CA LEU A 119 -15.47 -4.83 -14.40
C LEU A 119 -15.96 -3.42 -14.74
N SER A 120 -16.58 -2.73 -13.78
CA SER A 120 -16.99 -1.32 -13.94
C SER A 120 -15.80 -0.44 -14.29
N LEU A 121 -14.70 -0.57 -13.53
CA LEU A 121 -13.48 0.20 -13.75
C LEU A 121 -12.82 -0.10 -15.10
N ILE A 122 -12.77 -1.38 -15.51
CA ILE A 122 -12.25 -1.76 -16.84
C ILE A 122 -13.04 -1.05 -17.93
N HIS A 123 -14.38 -1.08 -17.85
CA HIS A 123 -15.25 -0.49 -18.85
C HIS A 123 -15.16 1.05 -18.87
N GLU A 124 -15.21 1.68 -17.70
CA GLU A 124 -15.09 3.14 -17.53
C GLU A 124 -13.75 3.69 -18.02
N ASN A 125 -12.70 2.85 -18.06
CA ASN A 125 -11.35 3.23 -18.48
C ASN A 125 -10.93 2.56 -19.79
N ASN A 126 -11.86 2.45 -20.76
CA ASN A 126 -11.60 2.02 -22.14
C ASN A 126 -10.92 0.65 -22.25
N ASN A 127 -11.46 -0.37 -21.58
CA ASN A 127 -10.87 -1.71 -21.53
C ASN A 127 -9.44 -1.70 -20.99
N TRP A 128 -9.27 -0.99 -19.88
CA TRP A 128 -8.00 -0.86 -19.17
C TRP A 128 -7.28 -2.21 -19.03
N TYR A 129 -6.14 -2.32 -19.71
CA TYR A 129 -5.45 -3.58 -19.96
C TYR A 129 -5.06 -4.33 -18.68
N GLU A 130 -4.46 -3.64 -17.71
CA GLU A 130 -4.05 -4.25 -16.43
C GLU A 130 -5.26 -4.75 -15.64
N GLY A 131 -6.39 -4.05 -15.72
CA GLY A 131 -7.64 -4.49 -15.11
C GLY A 131 -8.15 -5.79 -15.73
N VAL A 132 -8.12 -5.91 -17.06
CA VAL A 132 -8.49 -7.14 -17.77
C VAL A 132 -7.60 -8.31 -17.35
N GLN A 133 -6.28 -8.11 -17.31
CA GLN A 133 -5.35 -9.15 -16.88
C GLN A 133 -5.62 -9.62 -15.44
N LEU A 134 -5.91 -8.69 -14.53
CA LEU A 134 -6.25 -9.02 -13.14
C LEU A 134 -7.58 -9.79 -13.06
N TYR A 135 -8.58 -9.38 -13.84
CA TYR A 135 -9.86 -10.07 -13.89
C TYR A 135 -9.70 -11.52 -14.35
N GLU A 136 -8.98 -11.73 -15.45
CA GLU A 136 -8.72 -13.06 -16.00
C GLU A 136 -7.97 -13.94 -15.00
N ARG A 137 -6.94 -13.40 -14.37
CA ARG A 137 -6.13 -14.13 -13.38
C ARG A 137 -6.94 -14.59 -12.17
N ILE A 138 -7.91 -13.80 -11.71
CA ILE A 138 -8.66 -14.08 -10.48
C ILE A 138 -9.89 -14.95 -10.74
N TRP A 139 -10.61 -14.73 -11.85
CA TRP A 139 -11.94 -15.30 -12.07
C TRP A 139 -12.11 -16.16 -13.32
N ASN A 140 -11.16 -16.16 -14.26
CA ASN A 140 -11.24 -16.98 -15.48
C ASN A 140 -10.14 -18.07 -15.51
N GLN A 141 -9.78 -18.62 -14.35
CA GLN A 141 -8.87 -19.76 -14.25
C GLN A 141 -9.52 -21.05 -14.77
#